data_AF-A0A1S3L9V2-F1
#
_entry.id   AF-A0A1S3L9V2-F1
#
_cell.length_a   1.000
_cell.length_b   1.000
_cell.length_c   1.000
_cell.angle_alpha   90.00
_cell.angle_beta   90.00
_cell.angle_gamma   90.00
#
_symmetry.space_group_name_H-M   'P 1'
#
loop_
_entity.id
_entity.type
_entity.pdbx_description
1 polymer ?
#
loop_
_entity_poly.entity_id
_entity_poly.type
_entity_poly.pdbx_seq_one_letter_code
_entity_poly.pdbx_strand_id
1 'polypeptide(L)'
;MLTKDPNRHNYKNILELVQFMLPISATQCEQGFSEQNRIKNSTRSCLGFSTTEDLMRISLEEPSVEEFDPTPAVDRWLTYKRARQPTYKSSWTTDILCV
;
A
#
# COMPACT_ATOMS: atom_id res chain seq x y z
N MET A 1 -25.69 -9.21 32.21
CA MET A 1 -25.19 -10.32 33.05
C MET A 1 -23.94 -10.88 32.37
N LEU A 2 -22.76 -10.66 32.96
CA LEU A 2 -21.50 -11.14 32.40
C LEU A 2 -21.24 -12.54 32.96
N THR A 3 -21.48 -13.57 32.17
CA THR A 3 -21.12 -14.95 32.54
C THR A 3 -19.60 -15.02 32.59
N LYS A 4 -19.04 -15.11 33.80
CA LYS A 4 -17.64 -15.45 34.00
C LYS A 4 -17.47 -16.90 33.56
N ASP A 5 -17.09 -17.11 32.30
CA ASP A 5 -16.98 -18.44 31.71
C ASP A 5 -15.97 -19.30 32.51
N PRO A 6 -16.44 -20.30 33.29
CA PRO A 6 -15.57 -21.04 34.21
C PRO A 6 -14.48 -21.83 33.47
N ASN A 7 -14.71 -22.11 32.18
CA ASN A 7 -13.87 -22.97 31.35
C ASN A 7 -12.94 -22.22 30.39
N ARG A 8 -12.88 -20.89 30.44
CA ARG A 8 -12.04 -20.09 29.53
C ARG A 8 -10.55 -20.49 29.57
N HIS A 9 -10.09 -20.98 30.72
CA HIS A 9 -8.73 -21.46 30.93
C HIS A 9 -8.47 -22.82 30.25
N ASN A 10 -9.46 -23.72 30.26
CA ASN A 10 -9.36 -25.06 29.66
C ASN A 10 -9.29 -25.00 28.12
N TYR A 11 -9.81 -23.92 27.52
CA TYR A 11 -9.84 -23.72 26.08
C TYR A 11 -8.98 -22.54 25.62
N LYS A 12 -8.06 -22.05 26.45
CA LYS A 12 -7.26 -20.84 26.17
C LYS A 12 -6.59 -20.89 24.78
N ASN A 13 -5.92 -22.00 24.46
CA ASN A 13 -5.24 -22.17 23.17
C ASN A 13 -6.21 -22.12 21.97
N ILE A 14 -7.40 -22.71 22.14
CA ILE A 14 -8.43 -22.73 21.10
C ILE A 14 -9.03 -21.34 20.94
N LEU A 15 -9.30 -20.64 22.05
CA LEU A 15 -9.85 -19.30 22.05
C LEU A 15 -8.86 -18.27 21.47
N GLU A 16 -7.56 -18.41 21.73
CA GLU A 16 -6.51 -17.60 21.12
C GLU A 16 -6.45 -17.84 19.60
N LEU A 17 -6.46 -19.11 19.15
CA LEU A 17 -6.53 -19.46 17.73
C LEU A 17 -7.77 -18.87 17.05
N VAL A 18 -8.93 -19.03 17.67
CA VAL A 18 -10.18 -18.46 17.19
C VAL A 18 -10.07 -16.93 17.11
N GLN A 19 -9.47 -16.28 18.09
CA GLN A 19 -9.27 -14.83 18.09
C GLN A 19 -8.32 -14.35 16.98
N PHE A 20 -7.28 -15.12 16.64
CA PHE A 20 -6.42 -14.84 15.47
C PHE A 20 -7.11 -15.09 14.13
N MET A 21 -8.01 -16.08 14.08
CA MET A 21 -8.75 -16.42 12.86
C MET A 21 -9.99 -15.51 12.64
N LEU A 22 -10.44 -14.79 13.67
CA LEU A 22 -11.78 -14.17 13.68
C LEU A 22 -11.93 -12.76 13.11
N PRO A 23 -10.91 -11.90 12.87
CA PRO A 23 -11.24 -10.69 12.12
C PRO A 23 -10.23 -10.31 11.06
N ILE A 24 -10.46 -10.82 9.86
CA ILE A 24 -10.69 -9.88 8.76
C ILE A 24 -12.21 -9.84 8.59
N SER A 25 -12.84 -8.71 8.94
CA SER A 25 -14.26 -8.55 8.66
C SER A 25 -14.48 -8.64 7.14
N ALA A 26 -15.64 -9.12 6.69
CA ALA A 26 -15.96 -9.13 5.26
C ALA A 26 -15.74 -7.75 4.62
N THR A 27 -16.06 -6.69 5.36
CA THR A 27 -15.79 -5.29 4.97
C THR A 27 -14.31 -4.97 4.77
N GLN A 28 -13.41 -5.50 5.61
CA GLN A 28 -11.96 -5.31 5.44
C GLN A 28 -11.42 -6.10 4.25
N CYS A 29 -11.93 -7.33 4.03
CA CYS A 29 -11.62 -8.08 2.81
C CYS A 29 -12.05 -7.31 1.56
N GLU A 30 -13.29 -6.82 1.52
CA GLU A 30 -13.84 -6.06 0.40
C GLU A 30 -13.06 -4.76 0.15
N GLN A 31 -12.68 -4.05 1.21
CA GLN A 31 -11.81 -2.89 1.11
C GLN A 31 -10.44 -3.25 0.51
N GLY A 32 -9.82 -4.34 1.00
CA GLY A 32 -8.56 -4.84 0.45
C GLY A 32 -8.66 -5.21 -1.03
N PHE A 33 -9.73 -5.90 -1.45
CA PHE A 33 -9.94 -6.23 -2.87
C PHE A 33 -10.20 -4.99 -3.73
N SER A 34 -10.93 -3.99 -3.22
CA SER A 34 -11.14 -2.72 -3.91
C SER A 34 -9.82 -1.97 -4.13
N GLU A 35 -8.98 -1.89 -3.09
CA GLU A 35 -7.64 -1.29 -3.18
C GLU A 35 -6.73 -2.05 -4.15
N GLN A 36 -6.75 -3.38 -4.10
CA GLN A 36 -5.99 -4.20 -5.03
C GLN A 36 -6.41 -3.97 -6.49
N ASN A 37 -7.72 -3.87 -6.76
CA ASN A 37 -8.24 -3.56 -8.09
C ASN A 37 -7.84 -2.15 -8.54
N ARG A 38 -7.72 -1.20 -7.62
CA ARG A 38 -7.23 0.15 -7.91
C ARG A 38 -5.74 0.12 -8.25
N ILE A 39 -4.93 -0.63 -7.51
CA ILE A 39 -3.48 -0.76 -7.74
C ILE A 39 -3.21 -1.52 -9.06
N LYS A 40 -3.79 -2.70 -9.21
CA LYS A 40 -3.60 -3.62 -10.33
C LYS A 40 -4.86 -3.66 -11.20
N ASN A 41 -5.07 -2.58 -11.95
CA ASN A 41 -6.14 -2.49 -12.94
C ASN A 41 -5.66 -2.97 -14.32
N SER A 42 -6.53 -2.89 -15.34
CA SER A 42 -6.23 -3.36 -16.69
C SER A 42 -4.98 -2.70 -17.31
N THR A 43 -4.76 -1.40 -17.05
CA THR A 43 -3.61 -0.64 -17.57
C THR A 43 -2.33 -0.87 -16.75
N ARG A 44 -2.45 -1.35 -15.51
CA ARG A 44 -1.35 -1.68 -14.58
C ARG A 44 -1.27 -3.18 -14.28
N SER A 45 -1.70 -4.02 -15.20
CA SER A 45 -1.75 -5.48 -15.03
C SER A 45 -0.37 -6.13 -14.88
N CYS A 46 0.69 -5.49 -15.36
CA CYS A 46 2.06 -6.00 -15.32
C CYS A 46 2.83 -5.71 -14.01
N LEU A 47 2.20 -5.16 -12.97
CA LEU A 47 2.90 -4.98 -11.69
C LEU A 47 3.36 -6.33 -11.11
N GLY A 48 4.63 -6.37 -10.69
CA GLY A 48 5.22 -7.50 -10.01
C GLY A 48 4.57 -7.75 -8.65
N PHE A 49 4.68 -8.97 -8.15
CA PHE A 49 4.10 -9.38 -6.87
C PHE A 49 4.58 -8.50 -5.71
N SER A 50 5.90 -8.35 -5.54
CA SER A 50 6.48 -7.54 -4.46
C SER A 50 6.02 -6.09 -4.49
N THR A 51 6.00 -5.47 -5.67
CA THR A 51 5.51 -4.10 -5.83
C THR A 51 4.02 -3.98 -5.51
N THR A 52 3.22 -4.97 -5.90
CA THR A 52 1.78 -4.99 -5.58
C THR A 52 1.57 -5.12 -4.08
N GLU A 53 2.33 -5.98 -3.42
CA GLU A 53 2.29 -6.18 -1.97
C GLU A 53 2.68 -4.91 -1.21
N ASP A 54 3.77 -4.25 -1.60
CA ASP A 54 4.21 -3.00 -0.97
C ASP A 54 3.17 -1.89 -1.12
N LEU A 55 2.57 -1.75 -2.31
CA LEU A 55 1.49 -0.78 -2.55
C LEU A 55 0.22 -1.12 -1.76
N MET A 56 -0.12 -2.40 -1.61
CA MET A 56 -1.24 -2.83 -0.78
C MET A 56 -1.02 -2.50 0.69
N ARG A 57 0.20 -2.70 1.19
CA ARG A 57 0.58 -2.36 2.57
C ARG A 57 0.46 -0.86 2.80
N ILE A 58 0.95 -0.06 1.86
CA ILE A 58 0.79 1.40 1.85
C ILE A 58 -0.71 1.76 1.91
N SER A 59 -1.52 1.23 1.00
CA SER A 59 -2.96 1.55 0.93
C SER A 59 -3.76 1.17 2.18
N LEU A 60 -3.38 0.12 2.90
CA LEU A 60 -4.18 -0.44 4.01
C LEU A 60 -3.67 -0.01 5.39
N GLU A 61 -2.37 0.22 5.54
CA GLU A 61 -1.70 0.42 6.84
C GLU A 61 -1.06 1.81 6.97
N GLU A 62 -1.09 2.68 5.96
CA GLU A 62 -0.48 4.00 6.08
C GLU A 62 -1.18 4.89 7.12
N PRO A 63 -0.39 5.71 7.84
CA PRO A 63 -0.94 6.81 8.61
C PRO A 63 -1.65 7.80 7.68
N SER A 64 -2.48 8.68 8.26
CA SER A 64 -3.15 9.69 7.45
C SER A 64 -2.14 10.58 6.74
N VAL A 65 -2.56 11.22 5.65
CA VAL A 65 -1.67 12.09 4.85
C VAL A 65 -1.11 13.23 5.70
N GLU A 66 -1.85 13.68 6.70
CA GLU A 66 -1.44 14.73 7.64
C GLU A 66 -0.34 14.28 8.61
N GLU A 67 -0.26 12.99 8.92
CA GLU A 67 0.71 12.41 9.85
C GLU A 67 1.95 11.84 9.14
N PHE A 68 1.89 11.67 7.82
CA PHE A 68 2.97 11.13 7.03
C PHE A 68 4.12 12.15 6.87
N ASP A 69 5.31 11.80 7.34
CA ASP A 69 6.54 12.56 7.08
C ASP A 69 7.21 12.08 5.78
N PRO A 70 7.19 12.88 4.69
CA PRO A 70 7.79 12.48 3.42
C PRO A 70 9.32 12.62 3.39
N THR A 71 9.92 13.29 4.38
CA THR A 71 11.35 13.66 4.39
C THR A 71 12.27 12.46 4.15
N PRO A 72 12.11 11.31 4.84
CA PRO A 72 12.99 10.16 4.64
C PRO A 72 12.92 9.57 3.22
N ALA A 73 11.72 9.59 2.62
CA ALA A 73 11.51 9.08 1.27
C ALA A 73 12.14 10.01 0.22
N VAL A 74 11.99 11.32 0.40
CA VAL A 74 12.58 12.35 -0.48
C VAL A 74 14.10 12.31 -0.40
N ASP A 75 14.68 12.26 0.81
CA ASP A 75 16.13 12.18 1.00
C ASP A 75 16.70 10.93 0.33
N ARG A 76 16.01 9.80 0.47
CA ARG A 76 16.38 8.56 -0.20
C ARG A 76 16.31 8.70 -1.72
N TRP A 77 15.25 9.30 -2.25
CA TRP A 77 15.09 9.52 -3.69
C TRP A 77 16.20 10.41 -4.26
N LEU A 78 16.52 11.52 -3.60
CA LEU A 78 17.55 12.46 -4.02
C LEU A 78 18.97 11.87 -3.88
N THR A 79 19.20 11.05 -2.87
CA THR A 79 20.50 10.39 -2.63
C THR A 79 20.69 9.15 -3.51
N TYR A 80 19.60 8.56 -4.01
CA TYR A 80 19.66 7.38 -4.87
C TYR A 80 20.27 7.76 -6.23
N LYS A 81 21.52 7.36 -6.43
CA LYS A 81 22.20 7.47 -7.73
C LYS A 81 21.54 6.55 -8.75
N ARG A 82 20.49 7.00 -9.42
CA ARG A 82 20.15 6.52 -10.77
C ARG A 82 20.26 7.65 -11.77
N ALA A 83 21.37 7.56 -12.52
CA ALA A 83 21.47 8.05 -13.88
C ALA A 83 20.25 7.62 -14.70
N ARG A 84 19.90 8.45 -15.69
CA ARG A 84 18.76 8.37 -16.62
C ARG A 84 17.55 9.20 -16.20
N GLN A 85 17.75 10.50 -16.02
CA GLN A 85 16.84 11.39 -16.71
C GLN A 85 17.08 11.15 -18.21
N PRO A 86 16.11 10.66 -18.99
CA PRO A 86 16.22 10.80 -20.43
C PRO A 86 16.32 12.30 -20.64
N THR A 87 17.47 12.77 -21.14
CA THR A 87 17.56 14.15 -21.62
C THR A 87 16.54 14.25 -22.75
N TYR A 88 15.33 14.69 -22.43
CA TYR A 88 14.36 15.12 -23.41
C TYR A 88 14.99 16.35 -24.04
N LYS A 89 15.76 16.15 -25.11
CA LYS A 89 16.16 17.27 -25.97
C LYS A 89 14.85 17.83 -26.48
N SER A 90 14.45 19.00 -25.98
CA SER A 90 13.32 19.74 -26.49
C SER A 90 13.61 20.11 -27.95
N SER A 91 13.21 19.24 -28.87
CA SER A 91 13.29 19.47 -30.31
C SER A 91 12.34 20.59 -30.79
N TRP A 92 11.55 21.17 -29.88
CA TRP A 92 10.59 22.24 -30.18
C TRP A 92 11.16 23.65 -30.16
N THR A 93 12.48 23.82 -29.99
CA THR A 93 13.09 25.16 -29.88
C THR A 93 13.41 25.79 -31.24
N THR A 94 13.20 25.10 -32.36
CA THR A 94 13.47 25.64 -33.70
C THR A 94 12.26 26.16 -34.47
N ASP A 95 11.03 26.01 -33.95
CA ASP A 95 9.82 26.39 -34.71
C ASP A 95 9.16 27.70 -34.22
N ILE A 96 9.70 28.37 -33.19
CA ILE A 96 9.17 29.64 -32.68
C ILE A 96 10.09 30.82 -33.05
N LEU A 97 10.51 30.90 -34.31
CA LEU A 97 11.03 32.13 -34.92
C LEU A 97 10.68 32.16 -36.42
N CYS A 98 9.40 32.02 -36.73
CA CYS A 98 8.85 32.32 -38.06
C CYS A 98 7.47 32.97 -37.90
N VAL A 99 7.45 34.22 -37.42
CA VAL A 99 6.42 35.22 -37.73
C VAL A 99 7.11 36.56 -37.93
#